data_AF-A0A0K1ET21-F1
#
_entry.id   AF-A0A0K1ET21-F1
#
_cell.length_a   1.000
_cell.length_b   1.000
_cell.length_c   1.000
_cell.angle_alpha   90.00
_cell.angle_beta   90.00
_cell.angle_gamma   90.00
#
_symmetry.space_group_name_H-M   'P 1'
#
loop_
_entity.id
_entity.type
_entity.pdbx_description
1 polymer ?
#
loop_
_entity_poly.entity_id
_entity_poly.type
_entity_poly.pdbx_seq_one_letter_code
_entity_poly.pdbx_strand_id
1 'polypeptide(L)'
;MATQVLRDPRRLVLSARWQALAELATQLAEAPWSVDDARFAGVMAAGLSVGEIAHAVAIVGMFSHFTRAADATGIAPDYASPLPRLEVDENRVPAPRPALDGRPARAARAPLARVLPDIAAAFSRWREQVFVAAGALTEGDRAVLAQAVARALGDAVPGDAVPGDAASVGALGGSPSHREVALAAFAEKLTVAPWRMREADLEVLRGLGLDDRAILHAIAVVGFQNQDSRVRLALG
;
A
#
# COMPACT_ATOMS: atom_id res chain seq x y z
N MET A 1 23.74 14.20 15.28
CA MET A 1 22.55 13.69 14.55
C MET A 1 22.56 12.17 14.42
N ALA A 2 23.51 11.55 13.70
CA ALA A 2 23.54 10.09 13.49
C ALA A 2 23.46 9.25 14.78
N THR A 3 24.22 9.61 15.82
CA THR A 3 24.20 8.92 17.13
C THR A 3 22.89 9.11 17.91
N GLN A 4 22.13 10.16 17.62
CA GLN A 4 20.86 10.49 18.27
C GLN A 4 19.68 9.80 17.56
N VAL A 5 19.76 9.70 16.22
CA VAL A 5 18.87 8.86 15.38
C VAL A 5 18.91 7.40 15.85
N LEU A 6 20.10 6.89 16.19
CA LEU A 6 20.31 5.51 16.65
C LEU A 6 19.78 5.24 18.07
N ARG A 7 19.70 6.27 18.94
CA ARG A 7 19.32 6.12 20.35
C ARG A 7 17.83 6.38 20.61
N ASP A 8 17.27 7.42 19.99
CA ASP A 8 15.86 7.77 20.12
C ASP A 8 15.39 8.62 18.92
N PRO A 9 15.04 7.98 17.80
CA PRO A 9 14.65 8.71 16.59
C PRO A 9 13.37 9.54 16.78
N ARG A 10 12.55 9.25 17.81
CA ARG A 10 11.32 9.99 18.14
C ARG A 10 11.61 11.31 18.88
N ARG A 11 12.83 11.52 19.38
CA ARG A 11 13.28 12.76 20.06
C ARG A 11 14.15 13.68 19.20
N LEU A 12 14.26 13.42 17.90
CA LEU A 12 15.00 14.29 17.00
C LEU A 12 14.29 15.63 16.85
N VAL A 13 15.00 16.72 17.16
CA VAL A 13 14.56 18.06 16.75
C VAL A 13 14.83 18.19 15.25
N LEU A 14 13.78 18.03 14.46
CA LEU A 14 13.85 18.12 13.01
C LEU A 14 13.62 19.58 12.56
N SER A 15 14.23 19.96 11.44
CA SER A 15 13.81 21.20 10.76
C SER A 15 12.37 21.04 10.26
N ALA A 16 11.67 22.16 10.04
CA ALA A 16 10.31 22.15 9.49
C ALA A 16 10.18 21.30 8.22
N ARG A 17 11.21 21.36 7.34
CA ARG A 17 11.29 20.55 6.13
C ARG A 17 11.33 19.04 6.42
N TRP A 18 12.21 18.60 7.33
CA TRP A 18 12.34 17.18 7.67
C TRP A 18 11.12 16.65 8.42
N GLN A 19 10.54 17.49 9.28
CA GLN A 19 9.30 17.17 9.98
C GLN A 19 8.14 16.98 8.99
N ALA A 20 7.98 17.90 8.02
CA ALA A 20 6.94 17.78 7.00
C ALA A 20 7.08 16.50 6.15
N LEU A 21 8.32 16.11 5.80
CA LEU A 21 8.57 14.83 5.11
C LEU A 21 8.23 13.62 5.96
N ALA A 22 8.62 13.61 7.23
CA ALA A 22 8.32 12.51 8.14
C ALA A 22 6.81 12.35 8.34
N GLU A 23 6.10 13.44 8.59
CA GLU A 23 4.65 13.43 8.74
C GLU A 23 3.93 12.97 7.47
N LEU A 24 4.36 13.43 6.29
CA LEU A 24 3.82 12.96 5.02
C LEU A 24 4.06 11.46 4.83
N ALA A 25 5.27 10.97 5.12
CA ALA A 25 5.60 9.55 5.00
C ALA A 25 4.78 8.68 5.96
N THR A 26 4.63 9.09 7.22
CA THR A 26 3.76 8.42 8.19
C THR A 26 2.31 8.40 7.71
N GLN A 27 1.79 9.54 7.25
CA GLN A 27 0.41 9.62 6.78
C GLN A 27 0.17 8.73 5.56
N LEU A 28 1.10 8.67 4.60
CA LEU A 28 1.02 7.77 3.45
C LEU A 28 1.11 6.30 3.84
N ALA A 29 1.93 5.96 4.83
CA ALA A 29 2.08 4.59 5.28
C ALA A 29 0.80 4.08 5.98
N GLU A 30 0.22 4.92 6.84
CA GLU A 30 -0.81 4.51 7.81
C GLU A 30 -2.24 4.87 7.41
N ALA A 31 -2.42 6.03 6.79
CA ALA A 31 -3.73 6.58 6.44
C ALA A 31 -3.68 7.37 5.12
N PRO A 32 -3.29 6.77 3.98
CA PRO A 32 -3.11 7.50 2.73
C PRO A 32 -4.38 8.20 2.22
N TRP A 33 -5.56 7.67 2.55
CA TRP A 33 -6.85 8.30 2.29
C TRP A 33 -7.06 9.66 2.98
N SER A 34 -6.21 10.01 3.96
CA SER A 34 -6.31 11.26 4.72
C SER A 34 -5.39 12.38 4.21
N VAL A 35 -4.48 12.09 3.27
CA VAL A 35 -3.63 13.13 2.66
C VAL A 35 -4.55 14.10 1.94
N ASP A 36 -4.51 15.39 2.20
CA ASP A 36 -5.42 16.37 1.60
C ASP A 36 -4.64 17.58 1.06
N ASP A 37 -5.37 18.58 0.57
CA ASP A 37 -4.75 19.79 0.01
C ASP A 37 -4.06 20.63 1.09
N ALA A 38 -4.57 20.58 2.33
CA ALA A 38 -3.94 21.24 3.47
C ALA A 38 -2.59 20.60 3.80
N ARG A 39 -2.49 19.27 3.79
CA ARG A 39 -1.21 18.55 3.93
C ARG A 39 -0.24 18.94 2.82
N PHE A 40 -0.70 18.98 1.57
CA PHE A 40 0.16 19.34 0.44
C PHE A 40 0.68 20.79 0.55
N ALA A 41 -0.20 21.73 0.89
CA ALA A 41 0.17 23.13 1.11
C ALA A 41 1.15 23.29 2.29
N GLY A 42 0.95 22.55 3.38
CA GLY A 42 1.87 22.55 4.52
C GLY A 42 3.28 22.05 4.17
N VAL A 43 3.38 21.01 3.35
CA VAL A 43 4.67 20.47 2.88
C VAL A 43 5.37 21.47 1.95
N MET A 44 4.62 22.15 1.07
CA MET A 44 5.16 23.25 0.24
C MET A 44 5.64 24.44 1.08
N ALA A 45 4.88 24.83 2.12
CA ALA A 45 5.23 25.91 3.04
C ALA A 45 6.51 25.60 3.86
N ALA A 46 6.81 24.31 4.06
CA ALA A 46 8.07 23.85 4.66
C ALA A 46 9.27 23.90 3.68
N GLY A 47 9.07 24.42 2.46
CA GLY A 47 10.12 24.64 1.47
C GLY A 47 10.41 23.44 0.58
N LEU A 48 9.46 22.52 0.41
CA LEU A 48 9.55 21.45 -0.59
C LEU A 48 8.95 21.89 -1.91
N SER A 49 9.59 21.50 -3.01
CA SER A 49 9.02 21.63 -4.35
C SER A 49 8.06 20.47 -4.67
N VAL A 50 7.18 20.66 -5.65
CA VAL A 50 6.29 19.60 -6.15
C VAL A 50 7.07 18.35 -6.58
N GLY A 51 8.24 18.52 -7.20
CA GLY A 51 9.11 17.41 -7.59
C GLY A 51 9.64 16.61 -6.40
N GLU A 52 10.05 17.28 -5.34
CA GLU A 52 10.51 16.63 -4.11
C GLU A 52 9.38 15.92 -3.39
N ILE A 53 8.18 16.49 -3.36
CA ILE A 53 6.98 15.85 -2.79
C ILE A 53 6.63 14.59 -3.60
N ALA A 54 6.57 14.69 -4.93
CA ALA A 54 6.29 13.55 -5.80
C ALA A 54 7.32 12.43 -5.63
N HIS A 55 8.60 12.79 -5.45
CA HIS A 55 9.66 11.81 -5.24
C HIS A 55 9.53 11.12 -3.87
N ALA A 56 9.26 11.88 -2.80
CA ALA A 56 9.00 11.33 -1.48
C ALA A 56 7.80 10.36 -1.49
N VAL A 57 6.71 10.74 -2.16
CA VAL A 57 5.53 9.88 -2.35
C VAL A 57 5.91 8.60 -3.09
N ALA A 58 6.66 8.69 -4.19
CA ALA A 58 7.10 7.53 -4.96
C ALA A 58 7.98 6.57 -4.14
N ILE A 59 8.90 7.10 -3.33
CA ILE A 59 9.74 6.32 -2.42
C ILE A 59 8.88 5.60 -1.39
N VAL A 60 7.97 6.30 -0.71
CA VAL A 60 7.08 5.69 0.29
C VAL A 60 6.19 4.62 -0.33
N GLY A 61 5.66 4.86 -1.53
CA GLY A 61 4.92 3.86 -2.29
C GLY A 61 5.75 2.60 -2.58
N MET A 62 6.97 2.76 -3.07
CA MET A 62 7.87 1.64 -3.35
C MET A 62 8.25 0.85 -2.08
N PHE A 63 8.55 1.53 -0.97
CA PHE A 63 8.78 0.83 0.30
C PHE A 63 7.53 0.14 0.82
N SER A 64 6.33 0.67 0.53
CA SER A 64 5.09 -0.04 0.81
C SER A 64 5.02 -1.37 0.07
N HIS A 65 5.45 -1.44 -1.20
CA HIS A 65 5.49 -2.71 -1.94
C HIS A 65 6.42 -3.73 -1.27
N PHE A 66 7.66 -3.34 -0.95
CA PHE A 66 8.65 -4.26 -0.36
C PHE A 66 8.28 -4.71 1.05
N THR A 67 7.72 -3.83 1.87
CA THR A 67 7.29 -4.20 3.22
C THR A 67 6.19 -5.26 3.17
N ARG A 68 5.23 -5.18 2.24
CA ARG A 68 4.21 -6.25 2.08
C ARG A 68 4.83 -7.57 1.64
N ALA A 69 5.84 -7.53 0.78
CA ALA A 69 6.56 -8.74 0.41
C ALA A 69 7.26 -9.38 1.62
N ALA A 70 7.94 -8.58 2.44
CA ALA A 70 8.59 -9.06 3.65
C ALA A 70 7.59 -9.60 4.69
N ASP A 71 6.53 -8.83 4.97
CA ASP A 71 5.50 -9.18 5.95
C ASP A 71 4.75 -10.47 5.58
N ALA A 72 4.46 -10.66 4.28
CA ALA A 72 3.76 -11.86 3.82
C ALA A 72 4.64 -13.12 3.78
N THR A 73 5.94 -12.97 3.49
CA THR A 73 6.88 -14.10 3.39
C THR A 73 7.55 -14.46 4.70
N GLY A 74 7.40 -13.62 5.73
CA GLY A 74 8.10 -13.80 7.01
C GLY A 74 9.62 -13.67 6.90
N ILE A 75 10.15 -13.14 5.79
CA ILE A 75 11.58 -12.93 5.61
C ILE A 75 12.03 -11.87 6.62
N ALA A 76 12.75 -12.33 7.64
CA ALA A 76 13.41 -11.44 8.57
C ALA A 76 14.56 -10.72 7.85
N PRO A 77 14.77 -9.42 8.11
CA PRO A 77 15.99 -8.74 7.71
C PRO A 77 17.22 -9.49 8.23
N ASP A 78 18.05 -10.02 7.32
CA ASP A 78 19.27 -10.79 7.63
C ASP A 78 20.55 -9.95 7.54
N TYR A 79 20.42 -8.63 7.32
CA TYR A 79 21.53 -7.69 7.28
C TYR A 79 21.88 -7.14 8.67
N ALA A 80 23.18 -6.87 8.87
CA ALA A 80 23.65 -6.17 10.06
C ALA A 80 23.15 -4.72 10.04
N SER A 81 22.34 -4.34 11.02
CA SER A 81 21.84 -2.98 11.19
C SER A 81 22.38 -2.37 12.48
N PRO A 82 22.92 -1.13 12.45
CA PRO A 82 23.26 -0.40 13.66
C PRO A 82 22.00 0.11 14.40
N LEU A 83 20.83 0.07 13.76
CA LEU A 83 19.56 0.43 14.38
C LEU A 83 19.03 -0.72 15.25
N PRO A 84 18.33 -0.42 16.36
CA PRO A 84 17.65 -1.44 17.14
C PRO A 84 16.75 -2.31 16.26
N ARG A 85 16.63 -3.61 16.60
CA ARG A 85 15.62 -4.46 15.97
C ARG A 85 14.25 -3.83 16.22
N LEU A 86 13.45 -3.73 15.16
CA LEU A 86 12.09 -3.22 15.26
C LEU A 86 11.25 -4.19 16.08
N GLU A 87 10.76 -3.74 17.23
CA GLU A 87 9.69 -4.44 17.95
C GLU A 87 8.37 -4.09 17.27
N VAL A 88 7.73 -5.11 16.71
CA VAL A 88 6.44 -4.96 16.05
C VAL A 88 5.34 -5.02 17.11
N ASP A 89 4.58 -3.95 17.23
CA ASP A 89 3.38 -3.94 18.08
C ASP A 89 2.26 -4.74 17.39
N GLU A 90 2.12 -6.01 17.77
CA GLU A 90 1.08 -6.91 17.23
C GLU A 90 -0.34 -6.46 17.58
N ASN A 91 -0.48 -5.71 18.68
CA ASN A 91 -1.75 -5.21 19.20
C ASN A 91 -2.15 -3.87 18.57
N ARG A 92 -1.29 -3.29 17.75
CA ARG A 92 -1.58 -2.06 17.01
C ARG A 92 -2.93 -2.18 16.29
N VAL A 93 -3.77 -1.18 16.50
CA VAL A 93 -5.04 -1.03 15.80
C VAL A 93 -4.81 -0.24 14.51
N PRO A 94 -5.28 -0.72 13.35
CA PRO A 94 -5.23 0.04 12.09
C PRO A 94 -5.98 1.37 12.23
N ALA A 95 -5.51 2.41 11.52
CA ALA A 95 -6.18 3.70 11.52
C ALA A 95 -7.63 3.58 11.00
N PRO A 96 -8.60 4.25 11.64
CA PRO A 96 -9.99 4.19 11.19
C PRO A 96 -10.13 4.82 9.80
N ARG A 97 -10.87 4.14 8.92
CA ARG A 97 -11.11 4.56 7.54
C ARG A 97 -12.47 5.25 7.43
N PRO A 98 -12.60 6.33 6.65
CA PRO A 98 -13.90 6.89 6.32
C PRO A 98 -14.70 5.91 5.46
N ALA A 99 -16.02 5.96 5.62
CA ALA A 99 -16.96 5.24 4.76
C ALA A 99 -16.78 5.66 3.29
N LEU A 100 -17.10 4.75 2.37
CA LEU A 100 -16.83 4.92 0.93
C LEU A 100 -17.58 6.11 0.32
N ASP A 101 -18.79 6.37 0.80
CA ASP A 101 -19.68 7.48 0.41
C ASP A 101 -19.18 8.86 0.88
N GLY A 102 -18.25 8.92 1.83
CA GLY A 102 -17.65 10.15 2.36
C GLY A 102 -16.26 10.47 1.83
N ARG A 103 -15.73 9.73 0.85
CA ARG A 103 -14.36 9.94 0.34
C ARG A 103 -14.35 11.07 -0.68
N PRO A 104 -13.52 12.12 -0.51
CA PRO A 104 -13.48 13.24 -1.44
C PRO A 104 -12.91 12.77 -2.79
N ALA A 105 -13.52 13.22 -3.89
CA ALA A 105 -12.89 13.15 -5.20
C ALA A 105 -11.59 13.98 -5.18
N ARG A 106 -10.49 13.39 -5.64
CA ARG A 106 -9.16 14.01 -5.58
C ARG A 106 -8.78 14.55 -6.95
N ALA A 107 -8.53 15.86 -7.00
CA ALA A 107 -7.97 16.48 -8.20
C ALA A 107 -6.49 16.10 -8.34
N ALA A 108 -6.03 15.98 -9.59
CA ALA A 108 -4.62 15.81 -9.91
C ALA A 108 -3.82 17.01 -9.39
N ARG A 109 -2.93 16.77 -8.41
CA ARG A 109 -2.00 17.76 -7.84
C ARG A 109 -0.69 17.79 -8.62
N ALA A 110 -0.15 16.61 -8.93
CA ALA A 110 1.17 16.45 -9.50
C ALA A 110 1.31 15.10 -10.22
N PRO A 111 0.75 14.96 -11.45
CA PRO A 111 0.78 13.69 -12.17
C PRO A 111 2.21 13.14 -12.27
N LEU A 112 2.42 11.92 -11.75
CA LEU A 112 3.77 11.35 -11.64
C LEU A 112 4.50 11.30 -12.98
N ALA A 113 3.79 10.95 -14.07
CA ALA A 113 4.35 10.91 -15.42
C ALA A 113 4.84 12.27 -15.93
N ARG A 114 4.28 13.38 -15.43
CA ARG A 114 4.72 14.73 -15.79
C ARG A 114 5.91 15.18 -14.95
N VAL A 115 5.91 14.86 -13.66
CA VAL A 115 6.89 15.39 -12.71
C VAL A 115 8.14 14.50 -12.62
N LEU A 116 7.97 13.18 -12.73
CA LEU A 116 9.01 12.15 -12.60
C LEU A 116 8.84 11.06 -13.68
N PRO A 117 9.05 11.39 -14.97
CA PRO A 117 8.75 10.51 -16.09
C PRO A 117 9.48 9.16 -16.03
N ASP A 118 10.75 9.14 -15.61
CA ASP A 118 11.53 7.90 -15.54
C ASP A 118 11.02 6.94 -14.47
N ILE A 119 10.60 7.49 -13.31
CA ILE A 119 10.00 6.71 -12.23
C ILE A 119 8.62 6.19 -12.66
N ALA A 120 7.80 7.05 -13.30
CA ALA A 120 6.51 6.63 -13.83
C ALA A 120 6.64 5.52 -14.87
N ALA A 121 7.65 5.59 -15.75
CA ALA A 121 7.96 4.55 -16.72
C ALA A 121 8.41 3.25 -16.04
N ALA A 122 9.24 3.33 -14.99
CA ALA A 122 9.63 2.15 -14.20
C ALA A 122 8.43 1.48 -13.52
N PHE A 123 7.53 2.26 -12.92
CA PHE A 123 6.31 1.74 -12.30
C PHE A 123 5.38 1.11 -13.34
N SER A 124 5.28 1.71 -14.53
CA SER A 124 4.47 1.17 -15.62
C SER A 124 5.00 -0.19 -16.11
N ARG A 125 6.33 -0.33 -16.27
CA ARG A 125 6.94 -1.63 -16.59
C ARG A 125 6.70 -2.66 -15.51
N TRP A 126 6.79 -2.27 -14.24
CA TRP A 126 6.53 -3.18 -13.13
C TRP A 126 5.05 -3.62 -13.10
N ARG A 127 4.12 -2.68 -13.33
CA ARG A 127 2.69 -2.98 -13.48
C ARG A 127 2.44 -4.01 -14.56
N GLU A 128 3.08 -3.87 -15.72
CA GLU A 128 2.94 -4.80 -16.84
C GLU A 128 3.36 -6.22 -16.43
N GLN A 129 4.48 -6.36 -15.72
CA GLN A 129 4.94 -7.66 -15.21
C GLN A 129 3.97 -8.29 -14.20
N VAL A 130 3.38 -7.48 -13.32
CA VAL A 130 2.51 -7.96 -12.24
C VAL A 130 1.07 -8.22 -12.71
N PHE A 131 0.53 -7.43 -13.64
CA PHE A 131 -0.88 -7.50 -14.04
C PHE A 131 -1.14 -8.09 -15.42
N VAL A 132 -0.19 -8.00 -16.34
CA VAL A 132 -0.42 -8.28 -17.77
C VAL A 132 0.36 -9.51 -18.23
N ALA A 133 1.63 -9.63 -17.85
CA ALA A 133 2.46 -10.76 -18.24
C ALA A 133 1.82 -12.09 -17.81
N ALA A 134 1.99 -13.13 -18.63
CA ALA A 134 1.53 -14.47 -18.29
C ALA A 134 2.14 -14.91 -16.95
N GLY A 135 1.28 -15.20 -15.97
CA GLY A 135 1.68 -15.44 -14.59
C GLY A 135 0.91 -16.60 -13.97
N ALA A 136 1.27 -16.93 -12.73
CA ALA A 136 0.68 -18.05 -11.98
C ALA A 136 -0.76 -17.78 -11.50
N LEU A 137 -1.25 -16.55 -11.63
CA LEU A 137 -2.62 -16.16 -11.27
C LEU A 137 -3.42 -15.86 -12.53
N THR A 138 -4.72 -16.05 -12.47
CA THR A 138 -5.64 -15.60 -13.52
C THR A 138 -5.83 -14.09 -13.48
N GLU A 139 -6.40 -13.50 -14.53
CA GLU A 139 -6.77 -12.08 -14.52
C GLU A 139 -7.81 -11.77 -13.43
N GLY A 140 -8.79 -12.67 -13.23
CA GLY A 140 -9.80 -12.55 -12.16
C GLY A 140 -9.18 -12.54 -10.77
N ASP A 141 -8.23 -13.44 -10.49
CA ASP A 141 -7.51 -13.45 -9.20
C ASP A 141 -6.79 -12.11 -8.96
N ARG A 142 -6.10 -11.58 -9.98
CA ARG A 142 -5.38 -10.30 -9.87
C ARG A 142 -6.34 -9.13 -9.65
N ALA A 143 -7.49 -9.13 -10.33
CA ALA A 143 -8.51 -8.10 -10.17
C ALA A 143 -9.09 -8.09 -8.75
N VAL A 144 -9.44 -9.25 -8.19
CA VAL A 144 -9.97 -9.37 -6.82
C VAL A 144 -8.97 -8.85 -5.79
N LEU A 145 -7.69 -9.26 -5.90
CA LEU A 145 -6.64 -8.76 -5.02
C LEU A 145 -6.50 -7.24 -5.12
N ALA A 146 -6.43 -6.69 -6.33
CA ALA A 146 -6.24 -5.26 -6.53
C ALA A 146 -7.44 -4.43 -6.03
N GLN A 147 -8.67 -4.87 -6.30
CA GLN A 147 -9.87 -4.19 -5.83
C GLN A 147 -9.98 -4.20 -4.30
N ALA A 148 -9.65 -5.33 -3.66
CA ALA A 148 -9.61 -5.42 -2.20
C ALA A 148 -8.62 -4.42 -1.60
N VAL A 149 -7.41 -4.29 -2.18
CA VAL A 149 -6.42 -3.29 -1.74
C VAL A 149 -6.91 -1.86 -1.98
N ALA A 150 -7.39 -1.54 -3.18
CA ALA A 150 -7.86 -0.20 -3.51
C ALA A 150 -9.00 0.25 -2.58
N ARG A 151 -9.98 -0.64 -2.34
CA ARG A 151 -11.06 -0.42 -1.36
C ARG A 151 -10.50 -0.20 0.03
N ALA A 152 -9.57 -1.04 0.44
CA ALA A 152 -8.95 -0.98 1.74
C ALA A 152 -8.17 0.32 1.97
N LEU A 153 -7.63 0.95 0.90
CA LEU A 153 -6.80 2.15 1.00
C LEU A 153 -7.51 3.47 0.74
N GLY A 154 -8.75 3.51 0.27
CA GLY A 154 -9.36 4.79 -0.09
C GLY A 154 -9.60 5.02 -1.57
N ASP A 155 -9.11 4.13 -2.42
CA ASP A 155 -8.81 4.40 -3.83
C ASP A 155 -9.68 3.57 -4.80
N ALA A 156 -10.71 2.90 -4.28
CA ALA A 156 -11.71 2.24 -5.11
C ALA A 156 -12.60 3.26 -5.84
N VAL A 157 -12.93 2.96 -7.09
CA VAL A 157 -13.86 3.75 -7.92
C VAL A 157 -15.28 3.25 -7.66
N PRO A 158 -16.32 4.11 -7.69
CA PRO A 158 -17.70 3.67 -7.61
C PRO A 158 -18.01 2.58 -8.66
N GLY A 159 -18.44 1.40 -8.20
CA GLY A 159 -18.67 0.22 -9.04
C GLY A 159 -17.66 -0.92 -8.86
N ASP A 160 -16.50 -0.67 -8.23
CA ASP A 160 -15.53 -1.71 -7.89
C ASP A 160 -16.09 -2.63 -6.80
N ALA A 161 -16.64 -3.77 -7.18
CA ALA A 161 -17.21 -4.74 -6.25
C ALA A 161 -16.13 -5.67 -5.70
N VAL A 162 -16.09 -5.87 -4.38
CA VAL A 162 -15.15 -6.79 -3.75
C VAL A 162 -15.92 -8.00 -3.19
N PRO A 163 -15.52 -9.24 -3.55
CA PRO A 163 -16.06 -10.48 -2.99
C PRO A 163 -16.15 -10.50 -1.46
N GLY A 164 -17.31 -10.88 -0.92
CA GLY A 164 -17.52 -11.04 0.54
C GLY A 164 -17.96 -9.78 1.30
N ASP A 165 -18.03 -8.62 0.62
CA ASP A 165 -18.53 -7.38 1.22
C ASP A 165 -20.06 -7.25 1.08
N ALA A 166 -20.74 -7.00 2.20
CA ALA A 166 -22.19 -6.76 2.26
C ALA A 166 -22.65 -5.59 1.38
N ALA A 167 -21.80 -4.59 1.15
CA ALA A 167 -22.09 -3.46 0.26
C ALA A 167 -21.92 -3.81 -1.25
N SER A 168 -21.31 -4.95 -1.58
CA SER A 168 -20.98 -5.36 -2.96
C SER A 168 -21.89 -6.47 -3.51
N VAL A 169 -22.81 -7.01 -2.69
CA VAL A 169 -23.65 -8.20 -2.99
C VAL A 169 -24.57 -8.00 -4.21
N GLY A 170 -24.84 -6.75 -4.62
CA GLY A 170 -25.69 -6.43 -5.77
C GLY A 170 -24.98 -6.27 -7.12
N ALA A 171 -23.65 -6.09 -7.15
CA ALA A 171 -22.94 -5.61 -8.35
C ALA A 171 -22.28 -6.70 -9.20
N LEU A 172 -21.96 -7.87 -8.64
CA LEU A 172 -21.17 -8.92 -9.32
C LEU A 172 -21.99 -10.00 -10.04
N GLY A 173 -23.32 -9.93 -10.05
CA GLY A 173 -24.15 -10.88 -10.80
C GLY A 173 -23.84 -12.35 -10.44
N GLY A 174 -23.73 -12.66 -9.15
CA GLY A 174 -23.43 -14.00 -8.65
C GLY A 174 -22.85 -13.97 -7.22
N SER A 175 -22.95 -15.09 -6.50
CA SER A 175 -22.27 -15.24 -5.20
C SER A 175 -20.78 -15.45 -5.43
N PRO A 176 -19.89 -14.75 -4.70
CA PRO A 176 -18.45 -14.94 -4.87
C PRO A 176 -18.02 -16.36 -4.48
N SER A 177 -17.05 -16.89 -5.21
CA SER A 177 -16.44 -18.18 -4.90
C SER A 177 -15.61 -18.10 -3.61
N HIS A 178 -15.40 -19.25 -2.95
CA HIS A 178 -14.53 -19.33 -1.78
C HIS A 178 -13.10 -18.83 -2.06
N ARG A 179 -12.60 -19.06 -3.28
CA ARG A 179 -11.28 -18.58 -3.70
C ARG A 179 -11.21 -17.06 -3.72
N GLU A 180 -12.20 -16.42 -4.32
CA GLU A 180 -12.28 -14.95 -4.40
C GLU A 180 -12.39 -14.31 -3.02
N VAL A 181 -13.21 -14.87 -2.13
CA VAL A 181 -13.33 -14.40 -0.74
C VAL A 181 -11.99 -14.53 0.00
N ALA A 182 -11.28 -15.65 -0.15
CA ALA A 182 -9.98 -15.85 0.50
C ALA A 182 -8.90 -14.90 -0.04
N LEU A 183 -8.86 -14.66 -1.35
CA LEU A 183 -7.94 -13.69 -1.96
C LEU A 183 -8.23 -12.27 -1.46
N ALA A 184 -9.49 -11.86 -1.43
CA ALA A 184 -9.89 -10.55 -0.91
C ALA A 184 -9.49 -10.38 0.58
N ALA A 185 -9.75 -11.39 1.41
CA ALA A 185 -9.40 -11.38 2.83
C ALA A 185 -7.88 -11.33 3.05
N PHE A 186 -7.10 -12.10 2.27
CA PHE A 186 -5.65 -12.06 2.28
C PHE A 186 -5.12 -10.67 1.90
N ALA A 187 -5.62 -10.09 0.80
CA ALA A 187 -5.22 -8.77 0.34
C ALA A 187 -5.57 -7.66 1.35
N GLU A 188 -6.75 -7.72 1.97
CA GLU A 188 -7.14 -6.77 3.02
C GLU A 188 -6.23 -6.89 4.23
N LYS A 189 -6.00 -8.11 4.74
CA LYS A 189 -5.14 -8.32 5.92
C LYS A 189 -3.72 -7.82 5.67
N LEU A 190 -3.12 -8.19 4.53
CA LEU A 190 -1.77 -7.75 4.15
C LEU A 190 -1.68 -6.23 3.92
N THR A 191 -2.79 -5.57 3.60
CA THR A 191 -2.84 -4.12 3.42
C THR A 191 -2.99 -3.37 4.74
N VAL A 192 -3.91 -3.83 5.59
CA VAL A 192 -4.43 -3.11 6.76
C VAL A 192 -3.70 -3.48 8.05
N ALA A 193 -3.34 -4.75 8.20
CA ALA A 193 -2.65 -5.30 9.36
C ALA A 193 -1.54 -6.27 8.96
N PRO A 194 -0.57 -5.85 8.12
CA PRO A 194 0.51 -6.72 7.66
C PRO A 194 1.34 -7.33 8.81
N TRP A 195 1.47 -6.62 9.93
CA TRP A 195 2.13 -7.12 11.15
C TRP A 195 1.45 -8.34 11.78
N ARG A 196 0.25 -8.71 11.34
CA ARG A 196 -0.49 -9.90 11.79
C ARG A 196 -0.42 -11.06 10.80
N MET A 197 0.31 -10.91 9.69
CA MET A 197 0.50 -12.00 8.74
C MET A 197 1.27 -13.15 9.37
N ARG A 198 0.84 -14.38 9.11
CA ARG A 198 1.40 -15.63 9.61
C ARG A 198 1.41 -16.66 8.50
N GLU A 199 2.22 -17.72 8.67
CA GLU A 199 2.25 -18.86 7.74
C GLU A 199 0.86 -19.47 7.51
N ALA A 200 0.02 -19.50 8.56
CA ALA A 200 -1.35 -19.99 8.46
C ALA A 200 -2.21 -19.25 7.43
N ASP A 201 -1.93 -17.96 7.15
CA ASP A 201 -2.62 -17.22 6.10
C ASP A 201 -2.23 -17.72 4.70
N LEU A 202 -0.97 -18.15 4.53
CA LEU A 202 -0.47 -18.73 3.28
C LEU A 202 -1.03 -20.14 3.09
N GLU A 203 -1.13 -20.93 4.17
CA GLU A 203 -1.74 -22.26 4.14
C GLU A 203 -3.20 -22.25 3.68
N VAL A 204 -3.96 -21.20 4.02
CA VAL A 204 -5.32 -21.02 3.47
C VAL A 204 -5.29 -20.91 1.95
N LEU A 205 -4.32 -20.19 1.38
CA LEU A 205 -4.16 -20.07 -0.07
C LEU A 205 -3.67 -21.39 -0.70
N ARG A 206 -2.75 -22.10 -0.04
CA ARG A 206 -2.30 -23.44 -0.49
C ARG A 206 -3.44 -24.45 -0.50
N GLY A 207 -4.32 -24.41 0.50
CA GLY A 207 -5.55 -25.22 0.56
C GLY A 207 -6.52 -24.97 -0.60
N LEU A 208 -6.41 -23.83 -1.29
CA LEU A 208 -7.17 -23.49 -2.50
C LEU A 208 -6.43 -23.83 -3.80
N GLY A 209 -5.30 -24.56 -3.69
CA GLY A 209 -4.49 -25.00 -4.82
C GLY A 209 -3.54 -23.94 -5.38
N LEU A 210 -3.29 -22.83 -4.66
CA LEU A 210 -2.21 -21.92 -5.03
C LEU A 210 -0.86 -22.52 -4.63
N ASP A 211 0.03 -22.70 -5.59
CA ASP A 211 1.44 -23.01 -5.30
C ASP A 211 2.19 -21.76 -4.81
N ASP A 212 3.43 -21.94 -4.34
CA ASP A 212 4.24 -20.83 -3.83
C ASP A 212 4.49 -19.75 -4.90
N ARG A 213 4.52 -20.11 -6.19
CA ARG A 213 4.67 -19.14 -7.28
C ARG A 213 3.42 -18.27 -7.41
N ALA A 214 2.23 -18.85 -7.31
CA ALA A 214 0.96 -18.14 -7.29
C ALA A 214 0.82 -17.26 -6.04
N ILE A 215 1.28 -17.73 -4.88
CA ILE A 215 1.29 -16.95 -3.64
C ILE A 215 2.25 -15.76 -3.74
N LEU A 216 3.47 -15.95 -4.23
CA LEU A 216 4.41 -14.85 -4.48
C LEU A 216 3.85 -13.84 -5.49
N HIS A 217 3.14 -14.33 -6.51
CA HIS A 217 2.45 -13.46 -7.45
C HIS A 217 1.31 -12.66 -6.78
N ALA A 218 0.53 -13.29 -5.89
CA ALA A 218 -0.51 -12.61 -5.12
C ALA A 218 0.07 -11.51 -4.23
N ILE A 219 1.19 -11.80 -3.56
CA ILE A 219 1.93 -10.83 -2.75
C ILE A 219 2.41 -9.66 -3.61
N ALA A 220 2.95 -9.93 -4.81
CA ALA A 220 3.40 -8.89 -5.73
C ALA A 220 2.25 -7.97 -6.19
N VAL A 221 1.07 -8.55 -6.50
CA VAL A 221 -0.15 -7.81 -6.85
C VAL A 221 -0.59 -6.91 -5.70
N VAL A 222 -0.69 -7.46 -4.49
CA VAL A 222 -1.08 -6.69 -3.29
C VAL A 222 -0.09 -5.56 -3.00
N GLY A 223 1.21 -5.86 -3.07
CA GLY A 223 2.27 -4.88 -2.86
C GLY A 223 2.23 -3.77 -3.91
N PHE A 224 2.07 -4.11 -5.19
CA PHE A 224 1.98 -3.12 -6.27
C PHE A 224 0.77 -2.22 -6.10
N GLN A 225 -0.40 -2.80 -5.85
CA GLN A 225 -1.62 -2.00 -5.67
C GLN A 225 -1.51 -1.09 -4.43
N ASN A 226 -0.83 -1.53 -3.37
CA ASN A 226 -0.52 -0.70 -2.21
C ASN A 226 0.35 0.51 -2.56
N GLN A 227 1.34 0.33 -3.42
CA GLN A 227 2.18 1.40 -3.95
C GLN A 227 1.35 2.36 -4.80
N ASP A 228 0.63 1.83 -5.79
CA ASP A 228 -0.11 2.61 -6.79
C ASP A 228 -1.21 3.46 -6.16
N SER A 229 -2.01 2.87 -5.27
CA SER A 229 -3.05 3.61 -4.54
C SER A 229 -2.50 4.74 -3.67
N ARG A 230 -1.33 4.57 -3.05
CA ARG A 230 -0.69 5.65 -2.26
C ARG A 230 -0.23 6.81 -3.14
N VAL A 231 0.34 6.49 -4.30
CA VAL A 231 0.76 7.50 -5.28
C VAL A 231 -0.46 8.26 -5.78
N ARG A 232 -1.52 7.58 -6.21
CA ARG A 232 -2.77 8.19 -6.68
C ARG A 232 -3.43 9.05 -5.61
N LEU A 233 -3.61 8.53 -4.40
CA LEU A 233 -4.24 9.29 -3.32
C LEU A 233 -3.46 10.57 -3.00
N ALA A 234 -2.13 10.52 -3.02
CA ALA A 234 -1.29 11.67 -2.70
C ALA A 234 -1.22 12.70 -3.82
N LEU A 235 -1.02 12.25 -5.06
CA LEU A 235 -0.70 13.13 -6.20
C LEU A 235 -1.88 13.41 -7.12
N GLY A 236 -2.98 12.67 -6.98
CA GLY A 236 -4.18 12.69 -7.82
C GLY A 236 -3.94 12.08 -9.19
#